data_AF-A0A0Q8HH92-F1
#
_entry.id   AF-A0A0Q8HH92-F1
#
_cell.length_a   1.000
_cell.length_b   1.000
_cell.length_c   1.000
_cell.angle_alpha   90.00
_cell.angle_beta   90.00
_cell.angle_gamma   90.00
#
_symmetry.space_group_name_H-M   'P 1'
#
loop_
_entity.id
_entity.type
_entity.pdbx_description
1 polymer ?
#
loop_
_entity_poly.entity_id
_entity_poly.type
_entity_poly.pdbx_seq_one_letter_code
_entity_poly.pdbx_strand_id
1 'polypeptide(L)'
;MVEPRDPDGEQILQLLALHKYFLNADFLRDVFVRRIKRGQSPADTDPVTAMDDMIAMSLWYATVYVVIEGWRTANLADAELDVLLTDGHVDKLRRFRNQVFHYQSEYDNPKLLEFLGSDDADAHAATDWIKRTHAALGRAIQQAVEDLLPRR
;
A
#
# COMPACT_ATOMS: atom_id res chain seq x y z
N MET A 1 21.38 -12.22 29.58
CA MET A 1 19.93 -12.36 29.88
C MET A 1 19.35 -10.98 29.62
N VAL A 2 18.65 -10.80 28.50
CA VAL A 2 17.99 -9.52 28.19
C VAL A 2 16.66 -9.57 28.91
N GLU A 3 16.35 -8.58 29.75
CA GLU A 3 15.03 -8.48 30.38
C GLU A 3 13.95 -8.46 29.30
N PRO A 4 12.85 -9.22 29.45
CA PRO A 4 11.73 -9.12 28.52
C PRO A 4 11.25 -7.66 28.50
N ARG A 5 11.14 -7.09 27.29
CA ARG A 5 10.60 -5.74 27.13
C ARG A 5 9.15 -5.73 27.63
N ASP A 6 8.78 -4.61 28.25
CA ASP A 6 7.39 -4.26 28.56
C ASP A 6 6.50 -4.50 27.31
N PRO A 7 5.50 -5.40 27.37
CA PRO A 7 4.63 -5.72 26.24
C PRO A 7 3.97 -4.48 25.60
N ASP A 8 3.56 -3.53 26.43
CA ASP A 8 2.92 -2.29 25.98
C ASP A 8 3.93 -1.41 25.23
N GLY A 9 5.16 -1.33 25.74
CA GLY A 9 6.27 -0.66 25.08
C GLY A 9 6.65 -1.29 23.74
N GLU A 10 6.61 -2.62 23.62
CA GLU A 10 6.86 -3.31 22.34
C GLU A 10 5.75 -3.04 21.32
N GLN A 11 4.48 -3.08 21.73
CA GLN A 11 3.35 -2.79 20.86
C GLN A 11 3.39 -1.35 20.33
N ILE A 12 3.75 -0.38 21.17
CA ILE A 12 3.95 1.02 20.75
C ILE A 12 5.05 1.12 19.68
N LEU A 13 6.18 0.44 19.87
CA LEU A 13 7.28 0.47 18.89
C LEU A 13 6.88 -0.17 17.55
N GLN A 14 6.12 -1.27 17.58
CA GLN A 14 5.59 -1.91 16.37
C GLN A 14 4.62 -0.98 15.63
N LEU A 15 3.75 -0.27 16.35
CA LEU A 15 2.83 0.69 15.75
C LEU A 15 3.56 1.89 15.14
N LEU A 16 4.59 2.43 15.82
CA LEU A 16 5.42 3.49 15.28
C LEU A 16 6.18 3.04 14.02
N ALA A 17 6.68 1.80 14.00
CA ALA A 17 7.29 1.21 12.82
C ALA A 17 6.28 1.09 11.68
N LEU A 18 5.07 0.58 11.95
CA LEU A 18 3.99 0.47 10.96
C LEU A 18 3.59 1.85 10.40
N HIS A 19 3.44 2.85 11.25
CA HIS A 19 3.14 4.22 10.85
C HIS A 19 4.21 4.79 9.91
N LYS A 20 5.50 4.54 10.18
CA LYS A 20 6.59 4.92 9.26
C LYS A 20 6.43 4.28 7.87
N TYR A 21 6.08 2.99 7.79
CA TYR A 21 5.82 2.33 6.50
C TYR A 21 4.58 2.92 5.81
N PHE A 22 3.54 3.27 6.56
CA PHE A 22 2.39 3.96 6.01
C PHE A 22 2.73 5.33 5.42
N LEU A 23 3.55 6.13 6.11
CA LEU A 23 4.01 7.43 5.60
C LEU A 23 4.80 7.30 4.28
N ASN A 24 5.58 6.22 4.11
CA ASN A 24 6.22 5.94 2.83
C ASN A 24 5.20 5.68 1.72
N ALA A 25 4.16 4.89 2.00
CA ALA A 25 3.09 4.62 1.06
C ALA A 25 2.29 5.89 0.72
N ASP A 26 2.03 6.74 1.72
CA ASP A 26 1.30 8.01 1.56
C ASP A 26 2.07 9.01 0.70
N PHE A 27 3.39 9.11 0.93
CA PHE A 27 4.27 9.91 0.09
C PHE A 27 4.24 9.44 -1.37
N LEU A 28 4.31 8.12 -1.62
CA LEU A 28 4.29 7.58 -2.98
C LEU A 28 2.92 7.76 -3.67
N ARG A 29 1.81 7.65 -2.92
CA ARG A 29 0.48 8.03 -3.41
C ARG A 29 0.48 9.47 -3.87
N ASP A 30 1.00 10.39 -3.06
CA ASP A 30 1.03 11.81 -3.38
C ASP A 30 1.86 12.10 -4.63
N VAL A 31 3.01 11.44 -4.77
CA VAL A 31 3.82 11.51 -6.00
C VAL A 31 2.99 11.07 -7.19
N PHE A 32 2.35 9.90 -7.15
CA PHE A 32 1.53 9.40 -8.25
C PHE A 32 0.34 10.34 -8.57
N VAL A 33 -0.43 10.74 -7.56
CA VAL A 33 -1.62 11.59 -7.72
C VAL A 33 -1.27 12.94 -8.34
N ARG A 34 -0.14 13.56 -7.94
CA ARG A 34 0.31 14.83 -8.53
C ARG A 34 0.70 14.67 -10.00
N ARG A 35 1.20 13.50 -10.40
CA ARG A 35 1.59 13.23 -11.78
C ARG A 35 0.38 13.02 -12.68
N ILE A 36 -0.61 12.23 -12.26
CA ILE A 36 -1.83 12.01 -13.06
C ILE A 36 -2.77 13.23 -13.10
N LYS A 37 -2.63 14.17 -12.17
CA LYS A 37 -3.40 15.44 -12.15
C LYS A 37 -2.80 16.55 -13.03
N ARG A 38 -1.78 16.27 -13.85
CA ARG A 38 -1.12 17.26 -14.72
C ARG A 38 -2.02 17.88 -15.81
N GLY A 39 -3.27 17.42 -15.94
CA GLY A 39 -4.24 17.99 -16.88
C GLY A 39 -3.94 17.70 -18.34
N GLN A 40 -2.98 16.80 -18.61
CA GLN A 40 -2.67 16.31 -19.95
C GLN A 40 -3.59 15.13 -20.28
N SER A 41 -4.09 15.09 -21.52
CA SER A 41 -4.79 13.91 -22.02
C SER A 41 -3.83 12.71 -22.03
N PRO A 42 -4.29 11.48 -21.75
CA PRO A 42 -3.48 10.28 -21.94
C PRO A 42 -2.88 10.18 -23.35
N ALA A 43 -3.58 10.73 -24.36
CA ALA A 43 -3.11 10.78 -25.75
C ALA A 43 -1.95 11.78 -25.98
N ASP A 44 -1.78 12.76 -25.09
CA ASP A 44 -0.76 13.81 -25.17
C ASP A 44 0.43 13.55 -24.22
N THR A 45 0.40 12.42 -23.51
CA THR A 45 1.44 12.07 -22.54
C THR A 45 2.60 11.41 -23.27
N ASP A 46 3.80 12.00 -23.18
CA ASP A 46 4.99 11.41 -23.80
C ASP A 46 5.37 10.09 -23.10
N PRO A 47 6.07 9.16 -23.80
CA PRO A 47 6.38 7.84 -23.25
C PRO A 47 7.20 7.85 -21.97
N VAL A 48 8.07 8.87 -21.77
CA VAL A 48 8.89 8.98 -20.55
C VAL A 48 8.00 9.36 -19.37
N THR A 49 7.10 10.32 -19.56
CA THR A 49 6.13 10.70 -18.54
C THR A 49 5.22 9.52 -18.17
N ALA A 50 4.72 8.76 -19.16
CA ALA A 50 3.90 7.58 -18.91
C ALA A 50 4.65 6.49 -18.12
N MET A 51 5.93 6.27 -18.43
CA MET A 51 6.77 5.32 -17.72
C MET A 51 7.00 5.72 -16.26
N ASP A 52 7.31 6.98 -16.00
CA ASP A 52 7.44 7.49 -14.64
C ASP A 52 6.13 7.36 -13.84
N ASP A 53 4.98 7.58 -14.48
CA ASP A 53 3.67 7.46 -13.83
C ASP A 53 3.41 6.01 -13.42
N MET A 54 3.73 5.05 -14.29
CA MET A 54 3.70 3.62 -13.97
C MET A 54 4.67 3.24 -12.84
N ILE A 55 5.87 3.81 -12.81
CA ILE A 55 6.84 3.60 -11.71
C ILE A 55 6.26 4.10 -10.39
N ALA A 56 5.73 5.33 -10.36
CA ALA A 56 5.16 5.91 -9.15
C ALA A 56 3.96 5.11 -8.63
N MET A 57 3.06 4.69 -9.52
CA MET A 57 1.93 3.81 -9.19
C MET A 57 2.43 2.48 -8.62
N SER A 58 3.40 1.85 -9.28
CA SER A 58 3.91 0.53 -8.89
C SER A 58 4.55 0.55 -7.52
N LEU A 59 5.35 1.58 -7.23
CA LEU A 59 5.94 1.76 -5.91
C LEU A 59 4.88 2.01 -4.84
N TRP A 60 3.86 2.82 -5.13
CA TRP A 60 2.76 3.05 -4.20
C TRP A 60 2.01 1.75 -3.90
N TYR A 61 1.54 1.02 -4.91
CA TYR A 61 0.78 -0.22 -4.72
C TYR A 61 1.59 -1.28 -3.97
N ALA A 62 2.86 -1.45 -4.33
CA ALA A 62 3.75 -2.39 -3.67
C ALA A 62 3.99 -2.02 -2.20
N THR A 63 4.14 -0.73 -1.87
CA THR A 63 4.31 -0.28 -0.47
C THR A 63 3.04 -0.42 0.36
N VAL A 64 1.84 -0.27 -0.22
CA VAL A 64 0.57 -0.56 0.49
C VAL A 64 0.55 -2.01 0.98
N TYR A 65 1.00 -2.97 0.17
CA TYR A 65 1.08 -4.37 0.62
C TYR A 65 2.02 -4.56 1.81
N VAL A 66 3.17 -3.86 1.84
CA VAL A 66 4.09 -3.90 2.98
C VAL A 66 3.41 -3.39 4.25
N VAL A 67 2.56 -2.36 4.14
CA VAL A 67 1.75 -1.88 5.28
C VAL A 67 0.73 -2.94 5.72
N ILE A 68 0.09 -3.66 4.81
CA ILE A 68 -0.80 -4.79 5.13
C ILE A 68 -0.05 -5.90 5.88
N GLU A 69 1.17 -6.22 5.46
CA GLU A 69 2.03 -7.20 6.16
C GLU A 69 2.37 -6.73 7.58
N GLY A 70 2.73 -5.44 7.73
CA GLY A 70 3.00 -4.84 9.03
C GLY A 70 1.76 -4.82 9.94
N TRP A 71 0.58 -4.50 9.39
CA TRP A 71 -0.70 -4.52 10.09
C TRP A 71 -1.01 -5.90 10.68
N ARG A 72 -0.87 -6.95 9.85
CA ARG A 72 -1.06 -8.35 10.27
C ARG A 72 -0.01 -8.79 11.30
N THR A 73 1.24 -8.36 11.12
CA THR A 73 2.35 -8.70 12.04
C THR A 73 2.16 -8.05 13.40
N ALA A 74 1.66 -6.81 13.44
CA ALA A 74 1.34 -6.08 14.67
C ALA A 74 0.05 -6.57 15.36
N ASN A 75 -0.66 -7.53 14.75
CA ASN A 75 -1.90 -8.11 15.26
C ASN A 75 -2.96 -7.05 15.64
N LEU A 76 -3.07 -6.02 14.80
CA LEU A 76 -4.08 -4.96 14.93
C LEU A 76 -5.40 -5.40 14.27
N ALA A 77 -6.51 -4.82 14.71
CA ALA A 77 -7.85 -5.12 14.20
C ALA A 77 -8.63 -3.84 13.93
N ASP A 78 -9.38 -3.82 12.83
CA ASP A 78 -10.25 -2.73 12.43
C ASP A 78 -11.34 -3.29 11.51
N ALA A 79 -12.60 -3.15 11.89
CA ALA A 79 -13.69 -3.86 11.23
C ALA A 79 -13.83 -3.56 9.72
N GLU A 80 -13.58 -2.33 9.28
CA GLU A 80 -13.67 -1.97 7.87
C GLU A 80 -12.47 -2.49 7.08
N LEU A 81 -11.27 -2.30 7.63
CA LEU A 81 -10.04 -2.77 7.03
C LEU A 81 -10.02 -4.30 6.95
N ASP A 82 -10.45 -4.98 8.01
CA ASP A 82 -10.48 -6.45 8.05
C ASP A 82 -11.37 -7.01 6.94
N VAL A 83 -12.52 -6.39 6.66
CA VAL A 83 -13.36 -6.74 5.49
C VAL A 83 -12.62 -6.53 4.18
N LEU A 84 -11.97 -5.37 3.99
CA LEU A 84 -11.17 -5.09 2.78
C LEU A 84 -10.04 -6.11 2.58
N LEU A 85 -9.44 -6.59 3.67
CA LEU A 85 -8.32 -7.52 3.66
C LEU A 85 -8.73 -8.99 3.45
N THR A 86 -10.04 -9.30 3.42
CA THR A 86 -10.55 -10.60 2.97
C THR A 86 -10.66 -10.72 1.44
N ASP A 87 -10.54 -9.61 0.72
CA ASP A 87 -10.68 -9.55 -0.73
C ASP A 87 -9.52 -10.27 -1.46
N GLY A 88 -9.81 -10.93 -2.57
CA GLY A 88 -8.82 -11.60 -3.42
C GLY A 88 -7.76 -10.66 -4.01
N HIS A 89 -8.02 -9.34 -4.05
CA HIS A 89 -7.03 -8.33 -4.42
C HIS A 89 -5.78 -8.36 -3.53
N VAL A 90 -5.88 -8.81 -2.26
CA VAL A 90 -4.71 -8.87 -1.37
C VAL A 90 -3.65 -9.83 -1.90
N ASP A 91 -4.03 -11.01 -2.39
CA ASP A 91 -3.06 -11.97 -2.92
C ASP A 91 -2.48 -11.51 -4.28
N LYS A 92 -3.30 -10.88 -5.12
CA LYS A 92 -2.82 -10.26 -6.35
C LYS A 92 -1.81 -9.15 -6.04
N LEU A 93 -2.08 -8.30 -5.05
CA LEU A 93 -1.18 -7.23 -4.62
C LEU A 93 0.12 -7.78 -4.02
N ARG A 94 0.08 -8.89 -3.28
CA ARG A 94 1.28 -9.61 -2.81
C ARG A 94 2.19 -9.99 -3.98
N ARG A 95 1.61 -10.58 -5.03
CA ARG A 95 2.35 -10.99 -6.23
C ARG A 95 2.87 -9.78 -7.00
N PHE A 96 2.08 -8.72 -7.09
CA PHE A 96 2.49 -7.44 -7.66
C PHE A 96 3.69 -6.85 -6.94
N ARG A 97 3.65 -6.77 -5.59
CA ARG A 97 4.75 -6.32 -4.74
C ARG A 97 6.04 -7.08 -5.05
N ASN A 98 5.93 -8.39 -5.27
CA ASN A 98 7.09 -9.21 -5.61
C ASN A 98 7.68 -8.82 -6.97
N GLN A 99 6.85 -8.52 -7.97
CA GLN A 99 7.35 -8.06 -9.28
C GLN A 99 8.03 -6.69 -9.20
N VAL A 100 7.58 -5.82 -8.30
CA VAL A 100 8.14 -4.47 -8.14
C VAL A 100 9.47 -4.48 -7.39
N PHE A 101 9.58 -5.26 -6.30
CA PHE A 101 10.75 -5.22 -5.42
C PHE A 101 11.74 -6.38 -5.59
N HIS A 102 11.40 -7.41 -6.38
CA HIS A 102 12.34 -8.48 -6.72
C HIS A 102 12.68 -8.43 -8.20
N TYR A 103 13.97 -8.27 -8.49
CA TYR A 103 14.50 -8.30 -9.85
C TYR A 103 14.03 -9.56 -10.59
N GLN A 104 13.49 -9.34 -11.80
CA GLN A 104 13.13 -10.41 -12.73
C GLN A 104 14.07 -10.33 -13.93
N SER A 105 14.58 -11.48 -14.38
CA SER A 105 15.43 -11.55 -15.58
C SER A 105 14.64 -11.46 -16.88
N GLU A 106 13.34 -11.69 -16.83
CA GLU A 106 12.41 -11.59 -17.97
C GLU A 106 11.99 -10.12 -18.15
N TYR A 107 12.08 -9.61 -19.38
CA TYR A 107 11.68 -8.23 -19.71
C TYR A 107 10.17 -8.04 -19.67
N ASP A 108 9.43 -9.00 -20.25
CA ASP A 108 7.97 -9.02 -20.20
C ASP A 108 7.52 -9.67 -18.90
N ASN A 109 6.75 -8.94 -18.09
CA ASN A 109 6.25 -9.42 -16.82
C ASN A 109 4.72 -9.40 -16.76
N PRO A 110 4.05 -10.40 -17.36
CA PRO A 110 2.59 -10.46 -17.37
C PRO A 110 1.99 -10.52 -15.96
N LYS A 111 2.75 -10.99 -14.96
CA LYS A 111 2.33 -11.03 -13.55
C LYS A 111 2.19 -9.64 -12.92
N LEU A 112 2.86 -8.62 -13.46
CA LEU A 112 2.70 -7.23 -13.03
C LEU A 112 1.28 -6.74 -13.35
N LEU A 113 0.68 -7.21 -14.45
CA LEU A 113 -0.65 -6.79 -14.87
C LEU A 113 -1.77 -7.58 -14.18
N GLU A 114 -1.50 -8.75 -13.59
CA GLU A 114 -2.52 -9.57 -12.93
C GLU A 114 -3.28 -8.85 -11.81
N PHE A 115 -2.65 -7.87 -11.15
CA PHE A 115 -3.33 -7.05 -10.15
C PHE A 115 -4.35 -6.10 -10.77
N LEU A 116 -3.99 -5.47 -11.90
CA LEU A 116 -4.88 -4.58 -12.66
C LEU A 116 -5.93 -5.37 -13.44
N GLY A 117 -5.71 -6.66 -13.69
CA GLY A 117 -6.64 -7.53 -14.43
C GLY A 117 -6.52 -7.38 -15.95
N SER A 118 -7.53 -7.86 -16.65
CA SER A 118 -7.48 -8.03 -18.12
C SER A 118 -8.21 -6.97 -18.93
N ASP A 119 -9.06 -6.17 -18.27
CA ASP A 119 -9.83 -5.12 -18.91
C ASP A 119 -9.91 -3.85 -18.05
N ASP A 120 -10.48 -2.78 -18.62
CA ASP A 120 -10.60 -1.49 -17.93
C ASP A 120 -11.45 -1.59 -16.66
N ALA A 121 -12.46 -2.48 -16.62
CA ALA A 121 -13.33 -2.63 -15.47
C ALA A 121 -12.58 -3.26 -14.29
N ASP A 122 -11.77 -4.30 -14.54
CA ASP A 122 -10.87 -4.88 -13.57
C ASP A 122 -9.86 -3.84 -13.05
N ALA A 123 -9.28 -3.05 -13.96
CA ALA A 123 -8.26 -2.05 -13.61
C ALA A 123 -8.86 -0.94 -12.72
N HIS A 124 -10.07 -0.51 -13.03
CA HIS A 124 -10.83 0.42 -12.19
C HIS A 124 -11.15 -0.19 -10.82
N ALA A 125 -11.63 -1.43 -10.77
CA ALA A 125 -11.94 -2.11 -9.50
C ALA A 125 -10.70 -2.26 -8.61
N ALA A 126 -9.56 -2.66 -9.18
CA ALA A 126 -8.29 -2.77 -8.46
C ALA A 126 -7.79 -1.41 -7.95
N THR A 127 -7.92 -0.37 -8.78
CA THR A 127 -7.56 1.01 -8.43
C THR A 127 -8.45 1.58 -7.32
N ASP A 128 -9.74 1.27 -7.33
CA ASP A 128 -10.67 1.72 -6.30
C ASP A 128 -10.45 0.95 -4.99
N TRP A 129 -10.21 -0.36 -5.08
CA TRP A 129 -9.88 -1.18 -3.93
C TRP A 129 -8.60 -0.68 -3.24
N ILE A 130 -7.50 -0.44 -3.98
CA ILE A 130 -6.24 0.00 -3.36
C ILE A 130 -6.35 1.40 -2.73
N LYS A 131 -7.13 2.31 -3.34
CA LYS A 131 -7.42 3.64 -2.74
C LYS A 131 -8.19 3.51 -1.43
N ARG A 132 -9.23 2.68 -1.39
CA ARG A 132 -10.00 2.40 -0.17
C ARG A 132 -9.14 1.76 0.90
N THR A 133 -8.35 0.74 0.55
CA THR A 133 -7.44 0.06 1.47
C THR A 133 -6.40 1.01 2.04
N HIS A 134 -5.79 1.88 1.21
CA HIS A 134 -4.87 2.92 1.69
C HIS A 134 -5.55 3.85 2.71
N ALA A 135 -6.74 4.35 2.40
CA ALA A 135 -7.48 5.25 3.29
C ALA A 135 -7.84 4.55 4.62
N ALA A 136 -8.34 3.31 4.56
CA ALA A 136 -8.68 2.52 5.73
C ALA A 136 -7.47 2.21 6.61
N LEU A 137 -6.31 1.89 6.01
CA LEU A 137 -5.04 1.71 6.72
C LEU A 137 -4.63 2.98 7.46
N GLY A 138 -4.67 4.14 6.79
CA GLY A 138 -4.30 5.42 7.41
C GLY A 138 -5.16 5.75 8.62
N ARG A 139 -6.49 5.63 8.46
CA ARG A 139 -7.43 5.84 9.56
C ARG A 139 -7.21 4.84 10.70
N ALA A 140 -7.08 3.55 10.40
CA ALA A 140 -6.94 2.52 11.41
C ALA A 140 -5.62 2.64 12.19
N ILE A 141 -4.52 2.98 11.52
CA ILE A 141 -3.23 3.25 12.16
C ILE A 141 -3.32 4.48 13.05
N GLN A 142 -3.99 5.56 12.60
CA GLN A 142 -4.20 6.75 13.41
C GLN A 142 -5.01 6.42 14.67
N GLN A 143 -6.12 5.69 14.54
CA GLN A 143 -6.94 5.27 15.67
C GLN A 143 -6.14 4.44 16.67
N ALA A 144 -5.34 3.48 16.20
CA ALA A 144 -4.48 2.67 17.07
C ALA A 144 -3.45 3.52 17.82
N VAL A 145 -2.94 4.60 17.21
CA VAL A 145 -2.00 5.52 17.88
C VAL A 145 -2.72 6.30 18.97
N GLU A 146 -3.92 6.79 18.69
CA GLU A 146 -4.75 7.54 19.65
C GLU A 146 -5.19 6.69 20.84
N ASP A 147 -5.42 5.39 20.64
CA ASP A 147 -5.83 4.46 21.70
C ASP A 147 -4.66 4.07 22.61
N LEU A 148 -3.42 4.02 22.09
CA LEU A 148 -2.22 3.70 22.87
C LEU A 148 -1.56 4.91 23.54
N LEU A 149 -1.81 6.13 23.05
CA LEU A 149 -1.31 7.34 23.71
C LEU A 149 -2.23 7.71 24.88
N PRO A 150 -1.72 7.91 26.10
CA PRO A 150 -2.53 8.33 27.23
C PRO A 150 -3.20 9.68 26.88
N ARG A 151 -4.54 9.70 26.91
CA ARG A 151 -5.32 10.93 26.77
C ARG A 151 -4.89 11.85 27.92
N ARG A 152 -4.24 12.97 27.59
CA ARG A 152 -3.86 14.01 28.55
C ARG A 152 -5.08 14.72 29.11
#